data_AF-A0A5U6MI86-F1
#
_entry.id   AF-A0A5U6MI86-F1
#
_cell.length_a   1.000
_cell.length_b   1.000
_cell.length_c   1.000
_cell.angle_alpha   90.00
_cell.angle_beta   90.00
_cell.angle_gamma   90.00
#
_symmetry.space_group_name_H-M   'P 1'
#
loop_
_entity.id
_entity.type
_entity.pdbx_description
1 polymer ?
#
loop_
_entity_poly.entity_id
_entity_poly.type
_entity_poly.pdbx_seq_one_letter_code
_entity_poly.pdbx_strand_id
1 'polypeptide(L)'
;MLKKRHSRQGVTDYFYDTTGRITACRNEAYLDSWQYDAAANLLDRRQGETAQAGAGSVVPFNRITSYRGLHYRYDEYGRVV
;
A
#
# COMPACT_ATOMS: atom_id res chain seq x y z
N MET A 1 3.46 6.33 16.25
CA MET A 1 2.32 7.05 15.63
C MET A 1 2.75 8.50 15.40
N LEU A 2 2.64 8.99 14.17
CA LEU A 2 3.01 10.35 13.77
C LEU A 2 1.75 11.13 13.38
N LYS A 3 1.62 12.39 13.82
CA LYS A 3 0.48 13.24 13.44
C LYS A 3 0.93 14.36 12.53
N LYS A 4 0.20 14.62 11.45
CA LYS A 4 0.46 15.75 10.54
C LYS A 4 -0.82 16.55 10.33
N ARG A 5 -0.71 17.88 10.37
CA ARG A 5 -1.81 18.80 10.10
C ARG A 5 -1.70 19.36 8.69
N HIS A 6 -2.80 19.33 7.95
CA HIS A 6 -2.94 19.95 6.64
C HIS A 6 -4.12 20.92 6.66
N SER A 7 -3.99 22.10 6.05
CA SER A 7 -5.01 23.15 6.11
C SER A 7 -6.36 22.72 5.52
N ARG A 8 -6.37 21.83 4.52
CA ARG A 8 -7.59 21.34 3.86
C ARG A 8 -8.09 19.98 4.35
N GLN A 9 -7.23 19.17 4.97
CA GLN A 9 -7.53 17.75 5.27
C GLN A 9 -7.53 17.46 6.79
N GLY A 10 -7.41 18.51 7.61
CA GLY A 10 -7.37 18.39 9.05
C GLY A 10 -6.10 17.71 9.55
N VAL A 11 -6.23 16.94 10.61
CA VAL A 11 -5.14 16.14 11.18
C VAL A 11 -5.24 14.71 10.66
N THR A 12 -4.12 14.18 10.19
CA THR A 12 -3.98 12.78 9.81
C THR A 12 -2.98 12.09 10.74
N ASP A 13 -3.41 10.96 11.28
CA ASP A 13 -2.58 10.04 12.04
C ASP A 13 -1.92 9.03 11.09
N TYR A 14 -0.62 8.81 11.24
CA TYR A 14 0.17 7.85 10.47
C TYR A 14 0.78 6.78 11.39
N PHE A 15 0.69 5.54 10.96
CA PHE A 15 1.15 4.36 11.67
C PHE A 15 2.25 3.70 10.86
N TYR A 16 3.27 3.22 11.56
CA TYR A 16 4.44 2.60 10.97
C TYR A 16 4.79 1.31 11.71
N ASP A 17 5.34 0.35 11.00
CA ASP A 17 5.97 -0.82 11.62
C ASP A 17 7.34 -0.48 12.23
N THR A 18 7.98 -1.47 12.86
CA THR A 18 9.30 -1.32 13.49
C THR A 18 10.43 -1.03 12.51
N THR A 19 10.21 -1.27 11.20
CA THR A 19 11.16 -0.96 10.14
C THR A 19 10.94 0.43 9.54
N GLY A 20 9.91 1.15 10.00
CA GLY A 20 9.56 2.49 9.53
C GLY A 20 8.70 2.52 8.27
N ARG A 21 8.10 1.40 7.84
CA ARG A 21 7.16 1.37 6.71
C ARG A 21 5.77 1.77 7.18
N ILE A 22 5.02 2.49 6.34
CA ILE A 22 3.64 2.88 6.65
C ILE A 22 2.74 1.65 6.69
N THR A 23 1.94 1.50 7.74
CA THR A 23 0.98 0.38 7.87
C THR A 23 -0.46 0.85 7.84
N ALA A 24 -0.72 2.09 8.28
CA ALA A 24 -2.03 2.72 8.17
C ALA A 24 -1.93 4.25 8.22
N CYS A 25 -2.96 4.91 7.74
CA CYS A 25 -3.22 6.31 8.06
C CYS A 25 -4.72 6.54 8.22
N ARG A 26 -5.05 7.49 9.08
CA ARG A 26 -6.44 7.78 9.41
C ARG A 26 -6.64 9.27 9.65
N ASN A 27 -7.72 9.82 9.11
CA ASN A 27 -8.30 11.07 9.57
C ASN A 27 -9.81 10.89 9.80
N GLU A 28 -10.52 11.99 10.05
CA GLU A 28 -11.98 11.97 10.26
C GLU A 28 -12.77 11.46 9.03
N ALA A 29 -12.20 11.55 7.83
CA ALA A 29 -12.87 11.25 6.57
C ALA A 29 -12.50 9.88 5.98
N TYR A 30 -11.32 9.34 6.27
CA TYR A 30 -10.87 8.06 5.70
C TYR A 30 -9.88 7.31 6.61
N LEU A 31 -9.82 6.01 6.37
CA LEU A 31 -8.83 5.08 6.89
C LEU A 31 -8.21 4.36 5.70
N ASP A 32 -6.89 4.33 5.60
CA ASP A 32 -6.17 3.48 4.67
C ASP A 32 -5.22 2.55 5.45
N SER A 33 -5.03 1.33 4.96
CA SER A 33 -4.03 0.40 5.48
C SER A 33 -3.28 -0.31 4.36
N TRP A 34 -2.03 -0.70 4.64
CA TRP A 34 -1.13 -1.34 3.69
C TRP A 34 -0.57 -2.62 4.29
N GLN A 35 -0.50 -3.67 3.46
CA GLN A 35 0.06 -4.96 3.82
C GLN A 35 1.27 -5.26 2.95
N TYR A 36 2.30 -5.84 3.55
CA TYR A 36 3.55 -6.14 2.87
C TYR A 36 3.93 -7.60 3.08
N ASP A 37 4.65 -8.17 2.11
CA ASP A 37 5.35 -9.44 2.33
C ASP A 37 6.67 -9.22 3.09
N ALA A 38 7.35 -10.32 3.41
CA ALA A 38 8.64 -10.28 4.10
C ALA A 38 9.75 -9.58 3.29
N ALA A 39 9.63 -9.55 1.96
CA ALA A 39 10.54 -8.86 1.05
C ALA A 39 10.20 -7.37 0.87
N ALA A 40 9.21 -6.86 1.62
CA ALA A 40 8.73 -5.48 1.58
C ALA A 40 7.95 -5.09 0.31
N ASN A 41 7.44 -6.06 -0.46
CA ASN A 41 6.51 -5.78 -1.55
C ASN A 41 5.12 -5.48 -1.00
N LEU A 42 4.45 -4.49 -1.59
CA LEU A 42 3.07 -4.14 -1.24
C LEU A 42 2.11 -5.21 -1.77
N LEU A 43 1.43 -5.92 -0.86
CA LEU A 43 0.44 -6.95 -1.18
C LEU A 43 -0.93 -6.37 -1.49
N ASP A 44 -1.37 -5.43 -0.66
CA ASP A 44 -2.70 -4.83 -0.77
C ASP A 44 -2.75 -3.46 -0.09
N ARG A 45 -3.64 -2.60 -0.58
CA ARG A 45 -4.04 -1.34 0.07
C ARG A 45 -5.55 -1.35 0.26
N ARG A 46 -5.99 -1.24 1.51
CA ARG A 46 -7.41 -1.22 1.88
C ARG A 46 -7.84 0.17 2.30
N GLN A 47 -8.93 0.65 1.70
CA GLN A 47 -9.55 1.93 2.03
C GLN A 47 -10.85 1.70 2.80
N GLY A 48 -10.88 2.09 4.07
CA GLY A 48 -11.99 1.84 4.99
C GLY A 48 -12.04 0.40 5.51
N GLU A 49 -13.03 0.12 6.35
CA GLU A 49 -13.25 -1.21 6.96
C GLU A 49 -13.84 -2.22 5.96
N THR A 50 -14.47 -1.74 4.88
CA THR A 50 -15.21 -2.53 3.89
C THR A 50 -14.52 -2.68 2.54
N ALA A 51 -13.28 -2.19 2.37
CA ALA A 51 -12.52 -2.48 1.16
C ALA A 51 -12.37 -4.00 1.01
N GLN A 52 -13.12 -4.55 0.05
CA GLN A 52 -12.91 -5.91 -0.45
C GLN A 52 -11.42 -6.05 -0.73
N ALA A 53 -10.80 -7.10 -0.18
CA ALA A 53 -9.43 -7.44 -0.53
C ALA A 53 -9.38 -7.46 -2.06
N GLY A 54 -8.69 -6.48 -2.66
CA GLY A 54 -8.45 -6.49 -4.09
C GLY A 54 -7.74 -7.79 -4.42
N ALA A 55 -7.86 -8.26 -5.67
CA ALA A 55 -7.06 -9.40 -6.12
C ALA A 55 -5.60 -9.15 -5.69
N GLY A 56 -5.13 -9.93 -4.70
CA GLY A 56 -3.87 -9.67 -4.01
C GLY A 56 -2.74 -9.57 -5.03
N SER A 57 -1.76 -8.71 -4.76
CA SER A 57 -0.65 -8.56 -5.71
C SER A 57 0.04 -9.91 -5.92
N VAL A 58 0.43 -10.21 -7.16
CA VAL A 58 1.29 -11.36 -7.46
C VAL A 58 2.70 -10.81 -7.65
N VAL A 59 3.63 -11.23 -6.78
CA VAL A 59 5.00 -10.67 -6.75
C VAL A 59 6.08 -11.77 -6.78
N PRO A 60 6.19 -12.55 -7.87
CA PRO A 60 7.28 -13.52 -8.04
C PRO A 60 8.62 -12.80 -8.16
N PHE A 61 9.65 -13.30 -7.47
CA PHE A 61 11.03 -12.79 -7.57
C PHE A 61 11.15 -11.27 -7.41
N ASN A 62 10.36 -10.68 -6.49
CA ASN A 62 10.33 -9.24 -6.26
C ASN A 62 9.91 -8.41 -7.49
N ARG A 63 9.06 -8.97 -8.35
CA ARG A 63 8.48 -8.32 -9.54
C ARG A 63 6.96 -8.41 -9.51
N ILE A 64 6.27 -7.27 -9.46
CA ILE A 64 4.81 -7.23 -9.40
C ILE A 64 4.22 -7.55 -10.78
N THR A 65 3.53 -8.67 -10.93
CA THR A 65 2.94 -9.08 -12.22
C THR A 65 1.45 -8.78 -12.33
N SER A 66 0.78 -8.61 -11.19
CA SER A 66 -0.60 -8.13 -11.15
C SER A 66 -0.88 -7.30 -9.91
N TYR A 67 -1.66 -6.23 -10.07
CA TYR A 67 -2.13 -5.41 -8.95
C TYR A 67 -3.40 -4.65 -9.33
N ARG A 68 -4.46 -4.80 -8.53
CA ARG A 68 -5.75 -4.09 -8.72
C ARG A 68 -6.28 -4.16 -10.16
N GLY A 69 -6.21 -5.34 -10.77
CA GLY A 69 -6.69 -5.60 -12.13
C GLY A 69 -5.74 -5.17 -13.25
N LEU A 70 -4.60 -4.55 -12.93
CA LEU A 70 -3.53 -4.26 -13.89
C LEU A 70 -2.55 -5.42 -13.94
N HIS A 71 -2.06 -5.73 -15.14
CA HIS A 71 -1.05 -6.74 -15.37
C HIS A 71 0.22 -6.07 -15.88
N TYR A 72 1.37 -6.53 -15.38
CA TYR A 72 2.66 -5.98 -15.72
C TYR A 72 3.55 -7.07 -16.31
N ARG A 73 4.36 -6.66 -17.29
CA ARG A 73 5.42 -7.47 -17.86
C ARG A 73 6.72 -6.70 -17.76
N TYR A 74 7.81 -7.44 -17.81
CA TYR A 74 9.14 -6.89 -17.66
C TYR A 74 10.03 -7.38 -18.79
N ASP A 75 10.87 -6.50 -19.31
CA ASP A 75 11.99 -6.89 -20.16
C ASP A 75 13.11 -7.58 -19.35
N GLU A 76 14.18 -7.99 -20.04
CA GLU A 76 15.35 -8.64 -19.43
C GLU A 76 16.06 -7.76 -18.39
N TYR A 77 15.93 -6.44 -18.51
CA TYR A 77 16.52 -5.45 -17.59
C TYR A 77 15.61 -5.14 -16.40
N GLY A 78 14.41 -5.72 -16.33
CA GLY A 78 13.45 -5.49 -15.25
C GLY A 78 12.65 -4.19 -15.38
N ARG A 79 12.57 -3.59 -16.57
CA ARG A 79 11.72 -2.43 -16.86
C ARG A 79 10.33 -2.87 -17.29
N VAL A 80 9.30 -2.13 -16.88
CA VAL A 80 7.91 -2.41 -17.28
C VAL A 80 7.72 -2.15 -18.78
N VAL A 81 7.00 -3.05 -19.46
CA VAL A 81 6.63 -2.96 -20.88
C VAL A 81 5.13 -3.14 -21.11
#